data_AF-A0A0C3DAZ1-F1
#
_entry.id   AF-A0A0C3DAZ1-F1
#
_cell.length_a   1.000
_cell.length_b   1.000
_cell.length_c   1.000
_cell.angle_alpha   90.00
_cell.angle_beta   90.00
_cell.angle_gamma   90.00
#
_symmetry.space_group_name_H-M   'P 1'
#
loop_
_entity.id
_entity.type
_entity.pdbx_description
1 polymer ?
#
loop_
_entity_poly.entity_id
_entity_poly.type
_entity_poly.pdbx_seq_one_letter_code
_entity_poly.pdbx_strand_id
1 'polypeptide(L)'
;HAGTLVQYGWNAGPRHACIFGLVRNIKKKLTGEDCEECDKRILGVFALTWNLLTSALPKEVVKLTCDAIAEADLPVMASQGNVEDSGYQLDLPKGPLIFHTADRAPAEGYMSQNYAS
;
A
#
# COMPACT_ATOMS: atom_id res chain seq x y z
N HIS A 1 -25.76 -1.29 1.66
CA HIS A 1 -24.39 -1.69 2.02
C HIS A 1 -23.46 -0.52 1.73
N ALA A 2 -22.89 0.12 2.74
CA ALA A 2 -21.97 1.24 2.54
C ALA A 2 -20.54 0.70 2.42
N GLY A 3 -20.07 0.50 1.20
CA GLY A 3 -18.66 0.24 0.94
C GLY A 3 -17.88 1.56 1.01
N THR A 4 -16.67 1.53 1.58
CA THR A 4 -15.77 2.69 1.60
C THR A 4 -14.61 2.43 0.64
N LEU A 5 -14.34 3.38 -0.25
CA LEU A 5 -13.14 3.39 -1.07
C LEU A 5 -12.01 4.04 -0.27
N VAL A 6 -10.95 3.27 -0.04
CA VAL A 6 -9.74 3.69 0.66
C VAL A 6 -8.61 3.75 -0.36
N GLN A 7 -8.10 4.94 -0.58
CA GLN A 7 -6.79 5.20 -1.18
C GLN A 7 -5.68 4.97 -0.13
N TYR A 8 -4.54 4.41 -0.52
CA TYR A 8 -3.44 4.12 0.38
C TYR A 8 -2.11 4.44 -0.29
N GLY A 9 -1.10 4.81 0.49
CA GLY A 9 0.20 5.25 -0.01
C GLY A 9 0.28 6.77 -0.16
N TRP A 10 0.80 7.22 -1.29
CA TRP A 10 1.03 8.62 -1.60
C TRP A 10 -0.11 9.22 -2.40
N ASN A 11 -0.45 10.48 -2.11
CA ASN A 11 -1.25 11.33 -2.95
C ASN A 11 -0.37 12.43 -3.56
N ALA A 12 -0.78 12.96 -4.72
CA ALA A 12 -0.09 14.07 -5.38
C ALA A 12 -0.23 15.42 -4.63
N GLY A 13 -0.80 15.42 -3.41
CA GLY A 13 -1.06 16.61 -2.62
C GLY A 13 -1.89 17.68 -3.35
N PRO A 14 -1.89 18.92 -2.85
CA PRO A 14 -2.48 20.05 -3.56
C PRO A 14 -1.69 20.34 -4.85
N ARG A 15 -2.39 20.49 -5.98
CA ARG A 15 -1.79 20.77 -7.30
C ARG A 15 -0.82 21.96 -7.33
N HIS A 16 -0.99 22.92 -6.43
CA HIS A 16 -0.14 24.12 -6.35
C HIS A 16 1.14 23.90 -5.55
N ALA A 17 1.18 22.88 -4.69
CA ALA A 17 2.34 22.56 -3.87
C ALA A 17 3.24 21.51 -4.55
N CYS A 18 2.67 20.61 -5.36
CA CYS A 18 3.40 19.51 -6.01
C CYS A 18 4.23 18.67 -5.02
N ILE A 19 3.71 18.48 -3.79
CA ILE A 19 4.36 17.69 -2.74
C ILE A 19 3.58 16.39 -2.60
N PHE A 20 4.30 15.26 -2.62
CA PHE A 20 3.71 13.98 -2.26
C PHE A 20 3.37 13.96 -0.77
N GLY A 21 2.09 13.70 -0.47
CA GLY A 21 1.60 13.56 0.90
C GLY A 21 1.10 12.14 1.14
N LEU A 22 1.33 11.58 2.32
CA LEU A 22 0.70 10.32 2.69
C LEU A 22 -0.81 10.50 2.84
N VAL A 23 -1.57 9.56 2.28
CA VAL A 23 -3.02 9.60 2.27
C VAL A 23 -3.56 9.53 3.70
N ARG A 24 -4.54 10.39 4.02
CA ARG A 24 -5.27 10.42 5.30
C ARG A 24 -6.77 10.27 5.08
N ASN A 25 -7.24 9.05 4.83
CA ASN A 25 -8.66 8.80 4.54
C ASN A 25 -9.33 7.79 5.49
N ILE A 26 -8.60 7.22 6.45
CA ILE A 26 -9.18 6.54 7.60
C ILE A 26 -9.75 7.61 8.54
N LYS A 27 -11.03 7.97 8.34
CA LYS A 27 -11.74 9.01 9.11
C LYS A 27 -12.34 8.52 10.42
N LYS A 28 -12.31 7.21 10.69
CA LYS A 28 -12.75 6.67 11.99
C LYS A 28 -11.74 7.14 13.05
N LYS A 29 -12.25 7.57 14.21
CA LYS A 29 -11.43 7.81 15.41
C LYS A 29 -10.92 6.46 15.93
N LEU A 30 -9.97 5.89 15.23
CA LEU A 30 -9.19 4.75 15.70
C LEU A 30 -8.11 5.28 16.65
N THR A 31 -7.73 4.46 17.62
CA THR A 31 -6.54 4.77 18.43
C THR A 31 -5.29 4.73 17.54
N GLY A 32 -4.17 5.31 18.00
CA GLY A 32 -2.92 5.28 17.22
C GLY A 32 -2.50 3.85 16.87
N GLU A 33 -2.66 2.92 17.82
CA GLU A 33 -2.34 1.50 17.65
C GLU A 33 -3.25 0.81 16.62
N ASP A 34 -4.56 1.05 16.68
CA ASP A 34 -5.52 0.50 15.72
C ASP A 34 -5.26 1.03 14.29
N CYS A 35 -4.85 2.29 14.16
CA CYS A 35 -4.45 2.87 12.88
C CYS A 35 -3.22 2.16 12.32
N GLU A 36 -2.18 1.95 13.14
CA GLU A 36 -0.96 1.28 12.71
C GLU A 36 -1.20 -0.18 12.31
N GLU A 37 -2.05 -0.90 13.05
CA GLU A 37 -2.43 -2.28 12.70
C GLU A 37 -3.22 -2.32 11.39
N CYS A 38 -4.16 -1.40 11.20
CA CYS A 38 -4.89 -1.27 9.95
C CYS A 38 -3.94 -0.96 8.78
N ASP A 39 -3.03 -0.01 8.95
CA ASP A 39 -2.04 0.35 7.94
C ASP A 39 -1.14 -0.84 7.58
N LYS A 40 -0.63 -1.59 8.56
CA LYS A 40 0.19 -2.80 8.32
C LYS A 40 -0.57 -3.83 7.49
N ARG A 41 -1.86 -4.06 7.79
CA ARG A 41 -2.70 -4.99 7.03
C ARG A 41 -2.92 -4.53 5.60
N ILE A 42 -3.24 -3.25 5.39
CA ILE A 42 -3.46 -2.70 4.04
C ILE A 42 -2.18 -2.79 3.22
N LEU A 43 -1.04 -2.38 3.79
CA LEU A 43 0.27 -2.49 3.15
C LEU A 43 0.58 -3.94 2.77
N GLY A 44 0.35 -4.88 3.69
CA GLY A 44 0.57 -6.30 3.45
C GLY A 44 -0.28 -6.85 2.29
N VAL A 45 -1.55 -6.45 2.19
CA VAL A 45 -2.43 -6.86 1.08
C VAL A 45 -1.92 -6.32 -0.25
N PHE A 46 -1.57 -5.05 -0.32
CA PHE A 46 -1.05 -4.45 -1.56
C PHE A 46 0.30 -5.06 -1.96
N ALA A 47 1.23 -5.19 -1.01
CA ALA A 47 2.54 -5.78 -1.25
C ALA A 47 2.42 -7.24 -1.71
N LEU A 48 1.59 -8.06 -1.05
CA LEU A 48 1.35 -9.44 -1.47
C LEU A 48 0.75 -9.49 -2.88
N THR A 49 -0.26 -8.66 -3.16
CA THR A 49 -0.90 -8.60 -4.47
C THR A 49 0.10 -8.21 -5.56
N TRP A 50 0.93 -7.19 -5.30
CA TRP A 50 1.98 -6.77 -6.22
C TRP A 50 2.98 -7.89 -6.48
N ASN A 51 3.55 -8.51 -5.44
CA ASN A 51 4.49 -9.61 -5.58
C ASN A 51 3.88 -10.84 -6.30
N LEU A 52 2.58 -11.09 -6.11
CA LEU A 52 1.87 -12.13 -6.84
C LEU A 52 1.72 -11.78 -8.33
N LEU A 53 1.35 -10.54 -8.65
CA LEU A 53 1.21 -10.08 -10.04
C LEU A 53 2.56 -10.10 -10.75
N THR A 54 3.63 -9.60 -10.12
CA THR A 54 4.97 -9.55 -10.74
C THR A 54 5.59 -10.93 -10.92
N SER A 55 5.21 -11.91 -10.09
CA SER A 55 5.66 -13.31 -10.24
C SER A 55 4.81 -14.13 -11.22
N ALA A 56 3.52 -13.81 -11.39
CA ALA A 56 2.61 -14.58 -12.24
C ALA A 56 2.47 -14.04 -13.68
N LEU A 57 2.61 -12.73 -13.90
CA LEU A 57 2.42 -12.11 -15.20
C LEU A 57 3.66 -12.27 -16.11
N PRO A 58 3.50 -12.26 -17.45
CA PRO A 58 4.62 -12.26 -18.37
C PRO A 58 5.57 -11.09 -18.14
N LYS A 59 6.89 -11.35 -18.26
CA LYS A 59 7.93 -10.36 -18.00
C LYS A 59 7.81 -9.13 -18.89
N GLU A 60 7.33 -9.27 -20.14
CA GLU A 60 7.15 -8.11 -21.02
C GLU A 60 6.13 -7.10 -20.44
N VAL A 61 5.10 -7.58 -19.74
CA VAL A 61 4.06 -6.73 -19.15
C VAL A 61 4.56 -6.07 -17.87
N VAL A 62 5.21 -6.85 -17.00
CA VAL A 62 5.71 -6.36 -15.71
C VAL A 62 6.84 -5.37 -15.91
N LYS A 63 7.79 -5.66 -16.79
CA LYS A 63 8.96 -4.81 -17.03
C LYS A 63 8.56 -3.41 -17.50
N LEU A 64 7.63 -3.29 -18.45
CA LEU A 64 7.15 -1.98 -18.92
C LEU A 64 6.56 -1.14 -17.78
N THR A 65 5.83 -1.78 -16.86
CA THR A 65 5.22 -1.08 -15.73
C THR A 65 6.28 -0.68 -14.69
N CYS A 66 7.19 -1.58 -14.34
CA CYS A 66 8.27 -1.29 -13.40
C CYS A 66 9.23 -0.21 -13.91
N ASP A 67 9.58 -0.25 -15.20
CA ASP A 67 10.43 0.75 -15.84
C ASP A 67 9.77 2.13 -15.80
N ALA A 68 8.47 2.22 -16.09
CA ALA A 68 7.72 3.49 -16.04
C ALA A 68 7.62 4.05 -14.61
N ILE A 69 7.48 3.19 -13.59
CA ILE A 69 7.48 3.60 -12.18
C ILE A 69 8.87 4.14 -11.80
N ALA A 70 9.94 3.46 -12.22
CA ALA A 70 11.32 3.86 -11.94
C ALA A 70 11.70 5.17 -12.65
N GLU A 71 11.30 5.35 -13.91
CA GLU A 71 11.54 6.58 -14.69
C GLU A 71 10.84 7.80 -14.06
N ALA A 72 9.66 7.58 -13.47
CA ALA A 72 8.89 8.63 -12.82
C ALA A 72 9.38 8.97 -11.39
N ASP A 73 10.44 8.31 -10.90
CA ASP A 73 11.02 8.48 -9.55
C ASP A 73 9.95 8.43 -8.44
N LEU A 74 8.98 7.52 -8.62
CA LEU A 74 7.86 7.40 -7.69
C LEU A 74 8.30 6.66 -6.42
N PRO A 75 7.96 7.18 -5.23
CA PRO A 75 8.26 6.49 -3.98
C PRO A 75 7.47 5.18 -3.89
N VAL A 76 8.00 4.20 -3.19
CA VAL A 76 7.26 2.97 -2.91
C VAL A 76 6.13 3.23 -1.91
N MET A 77 5.12 2.34 -1.89
CA MET A 77 3.98 2.46 -0.99
C MET A 77 4.42 2.56 0.48
N ALA A 78 3.91 3.57 1.18
CA ALA A 78 4.23 3.83 2.58
C ALA A 78 3.00 4.28 3.37
N SER A 79 3.10 4.33 4.69
CA SER A 79 2.08 4.88 5.59
C SER A 79 2.68 5.78 6.65
N GLN A 80 1.83 6.52 7.37
CA GLN A 80 2.26 7.60 8.27
C GLN A 80 3.17 7.12 9.41
N GLY A 81 3.15 5.82 9.75
CA GLY A 81 4.05 5.18 10.72
C GLY A 81 5.09 4.24 10.12
N ASN A 82 5.09 4.03 8.80
CA ASN A 82 6.03 3.13 8.13
C ASN A 82 6.38 3.63 6.73
N VAL A 83 7.52 4.34 6.65
CA VAL A 83 8.10 4.90 5.41
C VAL A 83 9.30 4.11 4.90
N GLU A 84 9.49 2.86 5.36
CA GLU A 84 10.57 2.03 4.85
C GLU A 84 10.36 1.64 3.38
N ASP A 85 11.45 1.37 2.67
CA ASP A 85 11.39 1.10 1.23
C ASP A 85 11.05 -0.36 0.88
N SER A 86 11.04 -1.24 1.88
CA SER A 86 10.79 -2.66 1.69
C SER A 86 10.15 -3.29 2.93
N GLY A 87 9.72 -4.53 2.77
CA GLY A 87 9.18 -5.35 3.83
C GLY A 87 7.71 -5.08 4.15
N TYR A 88 7.01 -6.14 4.57
CA TYR A 88 5.62 -6.11 4.97
C TYR A 88 5.30 -7.30 5.88
N GLN A 89 4.15 -7.22 6.56
CA GLN A 89 3.64 -8.30 7.41
C GLN A 89 2.27 -8.75 6.92
N LEU A 90 1.99 -10.04 7.04
CA LEU A 90 0.67 -10.63 6.87
C LEU A 90 0.21 -11.24 8.19
N ASP A 91 -0.96 -10.83 8.68
CA ASP A 91 -1.59 -11.47 9.83
C ASP A 91 -2.33 -12.73 9.37
N LEU A 92 -1.79 -13.91 9.65
CA LEU A 92 -2.43 -15.19 9.36
C LEU A 92 -3.00 -15.80 10.65
N PRO A 93 -3.99 -16.70 10.57
CA PRO A 93 -4.56 -17.36 11.76
C PRO A 93 -3.54 -18.12 12.62
N LYS A 94 -2.40 -18.52 12.03
CA LYS A 94 -1.30 -19.25 12.71
C LYS A 94 -0.21 -18.33 13.26
N GLY A 95 -0.40 -17.01 13.16
CA GLY A 95 0.58 -16.00 13.56
C GLY A 95 1.02 -15.11 12.38
N PRO A 96 1.70 -13.99 12.68
CA PRO A 96 2.16 -13.06 11.67
C PRO A 96 3.30 -13.67 10.85
N LEU A 97 3.24 -13.49 9.54
CA LEU A 97 4.33 -13.77 8.62
C LEU A 97 4.99 -12.44 8.23
N ILE A 98 6.29 -12.31 8.51
CA ILE A 98 7.03 -11.07 8.27
C ILE A 98 8.00 -11.29 7.10
N PHE A 99 7.92 -10.42 6.11
CA PHE A 99 8.87 -10.34 5.01
C PHE A 99 9.74 -9.11 5.23
N HIS A 100 11.02 -9.30 5.51
CA HIS A 100 11.92 -8.17 5.78
C HIS A 100 12.47 -7.50 4.52
N THR A 101 12.58 -8.23 3.41
CA THR A 101 13.26 -7.78 2.20
C THR A 101 12.39 -7.82 0.94
N ALA A 102 11.11 -8.14 1.08
CA ALA A 102 10.21 -8.23 -0.06
C ALA A 102 9.78 -6.81 -0.52
N ASP A 103 9.62 -6.65 -1.83
CA ASP A 103 9.23 -5.37 -2.41
C ASP A 103 7.83 -4.97 -1.98
N ARG A 104 7.64 -3.66 -1.82
CA ARG A 104 6.33 -3.07 -1.60
C ARG A 104 5.63 -2.81 -2.95
N ALA A 105 4.33 -2.55 -2.86
CA ALA A 105 3.55 -2.12 -4.01
C ALA A 105 3.96 -0.71 -4.49
N PRO A 106 3.55 -0.31 -5.71
CA PRO A 106 3.74 1.04 -6.23
C PRO A 106 3.13 2.12 -5.32
N ALA A 107 3.54 3.38 -5.52
CA ALA A 107 3.26 4.53 -4.64
C ALA A 107 1.82 4.66 -4.12
N GLU A 108 0.82 4.29 -4.91
CA GLU A 108 -0.59 4.53 -4.65
C GLU A 108 -1.44 3.30 -4.97
N GLY A 109 -2.40 3.01 -4.11
CA GLY A 109 -3.37 1.93 -4.32
C GLY A 109 -4.78 2.34 -3.89
N TYR A 110 -5.79 1.77 -4.54
CA TYR A 110 -7.19 1.93 -4.17
C TYR A 110 -7.77 0.57 -3.79
N MET A 111 -8.43 0.50 -2.64
CA MET A 111 -9.10 -0.69 -2.15
C MET A 111 -10.52 -0.34 -1.72
N SER A 112 -11.47 -1.15 -2.17
CA SER A 112 -12.83 -1.12 -1.64
C SER A 112 -12.95 -2.18 -0.55
N GLN A 113 -13.42 -1.76 0.63
CA GLN A 113 -13.76 -2.69 1.70
C GLN A 113 -15.23 -2.55 2.06
N ASN A 114 -15.95 -3.68 2.03
CA ASN A 114 -17.27 -3.78 2.62
C ASN A 114 -17.10 -4.07 4.11
N TYR A 115 -17.52 -3.13 4.97
CA TYR A 115 -17.74 -3.42 6.38
C TYR A 115 -18.99 -4.30 6.51
N ALA A 116 -18.87 -5.61 6.25
CA ALA A 116 -19.74 -6.56 6.95
C ALA A 116 -19.11 -6.77 8.32
N SER A 117 -19.58 -5.98 9.29
CA SER A 117 -19.33 -6.16 10.72
C SER A 117 -19.87 -7.51 11.20
#